data_AF-A0A537MFN4-F1
#
_entry.id   AF-A0A537MFN4-F1
#
_cell.length_a   1.000
_cell.length_b   1.000
_cell.length_c   1.000
_cell.angle_alpha   90.00
_cell.angle_beta   90.00
_cell.angle_gamma   90.00
#
_symmetry.space_group_name_H-M   'P 1'
#
loop_
_entity.id
_entity.type
_entity.pdbx_description
1 polymer ?
#
loop_
_entity_poly.entity_id
_entity_poly.type
_entity_poly.pdbx_seq_one_letter_code
_entity_poly.pdbx_strand_id
1 'polypeptide(L)'
;MILIRRRKGGELASVETAEGYDLRKWEVLGPIPAGVDPMLAVHEGGAIVNNLQVPRAERWRQVKERRAAAELGGCMIAQGRIETSEASQRRLHTFVTQAIAQGEAFVPIAWKLADNRIAVLDAQAIVAAHLAAAGHVAACHARAQELREMIGAAGSIEEIVAVDVDQGWPG
;
A
#
# COMPACT_ATOMS: atom_id res chain seq x y z
N MET A 1 -1.39 -4.61 -34.88
CA MET A 1 -1.17 -5.63 -33.82
C MET A 1 -2.36 -6.58 -33.64
N ILE A 2 -2.05 -7.87 -33.49
CA ILE A 2 -2.96 -8.99 -33.21
C ILE A 2 -2.53 -9.67 -31.89
N LEU A 3 -3.46 -10.34 -31.23
CA LEU A 3 -3.15 -11.19 -30.09
C LEU A 3 -3.06 -12.65 -30.56
N ILE A 4 -1.96 -13.32 -30.19
CA ILE A 4 -1.75 -14.74 -30.43
C ILE A 4 -1.61 -15.48 -29.10
N ARG A 5 -2.02 -16.75 -29.07
CA ARG A 5 -1.96 -17.64 -27.91
C ARG A 5 -1.20 -18.91 -28.25
N ARG A 6 -0.26 -19.30 -27.40
CA ARG A 6 0.41 -20.59 -27.50
C ARG A 6 -0.55 -21.70 -27.07
N ARG A 7 -0.80 -22.65 -27.97
CA ARG A 7 -1.70 -23.79 -27.72
C ARG A 7 -1.27 -24.63 -26.52
N LYS A 8 0.04 -24.79 -26.35
CA LYS A 8 0.63 -25.41 -25.16
C LYS A 8 0.96 -24.33 -24.14
N GLY A 9 0.30 -24.36 -22.99
CA GLY A 9 0.59 -23.48 -21.85
C GLY A 9 -0.15 -22.13 -21.85
N GLY A 10 -0.84 -21.75 -22.93
CA GLY A 10 -1.73 -20.59 -22.95
C GLY A 10 -1.05 -19.23 -22.95
N GLU A 11 0.27 -19.18 -23.10
CA GLU A 11 1.07 -17.95 -23.20
C GLU A 11 0.52 -17.01 -24.28
N LEU A 12 0.39 -15.72 -23.96
CA LEU A 12 -0.13 -14.70 -24.86
C LEU A 12 1.00 -13.81 -25.37
N ALA A 13 0.89 -13.38 -26.62
CA ALA A 13 1.79 -12.39 -27.20
C ALA A 13 1.04 -11.46 -28.14
N SER A 14 1.36 -10.17 -28.05
CA SER A 14 0.86 -9.13 -28.95
C SER A 14 1.91 -8.89 -30.04
N VAL A 15 1.53 -9.10 -31.30
CA VAL A 15 2.46 -9.10 -32.46
C VAL A 15 1.87 -8.33 -33.63
N GLU A 16 2.68 -7.76 -34.51
CA GLU A 16 2.13 -7.02 -35.66
C GLU A 16 1.45 -7.92 -36.69
N THR A 17 2.02 -9.10 -36.92
CA THR A 17 1.53 -10.13 -37.83
C THR A 17 1.82 -11.52 -37.27
N ALA A 18 1.05 -12.52 -37.70
CA ALA A 18 1.32 -13.93 -37.40
C ALA A 18 2.38 -14.55 -38.32
N GLU A 19 2.87 -13.81 -39.32
CA GLU A 19 3.94 -14.26 -40.21
C GLU A 19 5.19 -14.61 -39.40
N GLY A 20 5.78 -15.78 -39.67
CA GLY A 20 6.91 -16.31 -38.92
C GLY A 20 6.55 -17.14 -37.67
N TYR A 21 5.28 -17.19 -37.26
CA TYR A 21 4.82 -18.06 -36.18
C TYR A 21 4.32 -19.42 -36.68
N ASP A 22 4.70 -20.51 -36.00
CA ASP A 22 4.19 -21.86 -36.25
C ASP A 22 2.75 -21.99 -35.74
N LEU A 23 1.76 -21.96 -36.64
CA LEU A 23 0.33 -22.04 -36.32
C LEU A 23 -0.14 -23.41 -35.79
N ARG A 24 0.73 -24.43 -35.79
CA ARG A 24 0.50 -25.67 -35.05
C ARG A 24 0.76 -25.50 -33.55
N LYS A 25 1.61 -24.52 -33.18
CA LYS A 25 1.96 -24.18 -31.80
C LYS A 25 1.23 -22.95 -31.30
N TRP A 26 0.88 -22.04 -32.20
CA TRP A 26 0.22 -20.78 -31.92
C TRP A 26 -1.16 -20.71 -32.56
N GLU A 27 -2.04 -19.98 -31.92
CA GLU A 27 -3.39 -19.69 -32.36
C GLU A 27 -3.56 -18.19 -32.44
N VAL A 28 -4.13 -17.69 -33.54
CA VAL A 28 -4.48 -16.28 -33.67
C VAL A 28 -5.83 -16.08 -33.00
N LEU A 29 -5.88 -15.21 -32.00
CA LEU A 29 -7.13 -14.88 -31.30
C LEU A 29 -7.88 -13.74 -31.99
N GLY A 30 -7.17 -12.85 -32.67
CA GLY A 30 -7.76 -11.78 -33.48
C GLY A 30 -7.00 -10.46 -33.40
N PRO A 31 -7.50 -9.41 -34.07
CA PRO A 31 -6.96 -8.06 -33.94
C PRO A 31 -7.19 -7.53 -32.53
N ILE A 32 -6.21 -6.79 -32.00
CA ILE A 32 -6.37 -6.10 -30.72
C ILE A 32 -7.33 -4.92 -30.94
N PRO A 33 -8.46 -4.84 -30.21
CA PRO A 33 -9.42 -3.75 -30.38
C PRO A 33 -8.82 -2.38 -30.05
N ALA A 34 -9.36 -1.32 -30.65
CA ALA A 34 -9.03 0.05 -30.24
C ALA A 34 -9.36 0.26 -28.76
N GLY A 35 -8.44 0.90 -28.02
CA GLY A 35 -8.57 1.11 -26.57
C GLY A 35 -8.03 -0.04 -25.70
N VAL A 36 -7.60 -1.16 -26.30
CA VAL A 36 -6.83 -2.18 -25.58
C VAL A 36 -5.35 -1.89 -25.75
N ASP A 37 -4.64 -1.72 -24.63
CA ASP A 37 -3.19 -1.62 -24.61
C ASP A 37 -2.61 -2.98 -24.99
N PRO A 38 -1.81 -3.07 -26.07
CA PRO A 38 -1.24 -4.34 -26.49
C PRO A 38 -0.35 -5.01 -25.44
N MET A 39 0.26 -4.27 -24.51
CA MET A 39 1.05 -4.85 -23.42
C MET A 39 0.20 -5.47 -22.32
N LEU A 40 -1.08 -5.10 -22.25
CA LEU A 40 -2.03 -5.59 -21.26
C LEU A 40 -3.13 -6.46 -21.89
N ALA A 41 -3.09 -6.68 -23.20
CA ALA A 41 -4.10 -7.46 -23.91
C ALA A 41 -4.16 -8.91 -23.40
N VAL A 42 -5.33 -9.31 -22.94
CA VAL A 42 -5.66 -10.68 -22.56
C VAL A 42 -6.95 -11.12 -23.24
N HIS A 43 -7.16 -12.43 -23.32
CA HIS A 43 -8.38 -12.99 -23.88
C HIS A 43 -9.25 -13.60 -22.78
N GLU A 44 -10.31 -12.90 -22.40
CA GLU A 44 -11.22 -13.25 -21.31
C GLU A 44 -12.66 -13.23 -21.81
N GLY A 45 -13.46 -14.23 -21.41
CA GLY A 45 -14.89 -14.27 -21.78
C GLY A 45 -15.18 -14.31 -23.30
N GLY A 46 -14.20 -14.69 -24.13
CA GLY A 46 -14.33 -14.68 -25.59
C GLY A 46 -13.98 -13.35 -26.26
N ALA A 47 -13.43 -12.38 -25.52
CA ALA A 47 -13.03 -11.08 -26.05
C ALA A 47 -11.59 -10.73 -25.67
N ILE A 48 -10.94 -9.90 -26.50
CA ILE A 48 -9.64 -9.30 -26.18
C ILE A 48 -9.89 -8.03 -25.38
N VAL A 49 -9.36 -7.96 -24.16
CA VAL A 49 -9.59 -6.88 -23.19
C VAL A 49 -8.29 -6.49 -22.48
N ASN A 50 -8.30 -5.35 -21.77
CA ASN A 50 -7.19 -4.94 -20.91
C ASN A 50 -7.14 -5.78 -19.63
N ASN A 51 -5.98 -6.36 -19.32
CA ASN A 51 -5.71 -6.97 -18.04
C ASN A 51 -5.54 -5.92 -16.95
N LEU A 52 -6.63 -5.63 -16.24
CA LEU A 52 -6.63 -4.66 -15.14
C LEU A 52 -5.82 -5.12 -13.92
N GLN A 53 -5.43 -6.39 -13.80
CA GLN A 53 -4.68 -6.87 -12.62
C GLN A 53 -3.28 -6.27 -12.56
N VAL A 54 -2.65 -6.01 -13.71
CA VAL A 54 -1.32 -5.39 -13.78
C VAL A 54 -1.33 -3.96 -13.21
N PRO A 55 -2.13 -3.02 -13.72
CA PRO A 55 -2.19 -1.67 -13.16
C PRO A 55 -2.72 -1.64 -11.72
N ARG A 56 -3.64 -2.54 -11.33
CA ARG A 56 -4.08 -2.66 -9.92
C ARG A 56 -2.95 -3.05 -8.99
N ALA A 57 -2.12 -4.03 -9.39
CA ALA A 57 -0.99 -4.48 -8.59
C ALA A 57 0.06 -3.36 -8.44
N GLU A 58 0.32 -2.63 -9.52
CA GLU A 58 1.24 -1.50 -9.52
C GLU A 58 0.73 -0.34 -8.66
N ARG A 59 -0.55 0.05 -8.80
CA ARG A 59 -1.12 1.10 -7.95
C ARG A 59 -1.14 0.69 -6.48
N TRP A 60 -1.42 -0.59 -6.19
CA TRP A 60 -1.33 -1.13 -4.84
C TRP A 60 0.09 -1.13 -4.28
N ARG A 61 1.13 -1.34 -5.10
CA ARG A 61 2.53 -1.18 -4.69
C ARG A 61 2.79 0.23 -4.19
N GLN A 62 2.33 1.24 -4.92
CA GLN A 62 2.47 2.65 -4.55
C GLN A 62 1.75 2.98 -3.24
N VAL A 63 0.54 2.46 -3.03
CA VAL A 63 -0.17 2.61 -1.74
C VAL A 63 0.64 2.04 -0.58
N LYS A 64 1.25 0.86 -0.73
CA LYS A 64 2.06 0.25 0.32
C LYS A 64 3.30 1.10 0.66
N GLU A 65 3.94 1.67 -0.36
CA GLU A 65 5.10 2.55 -0.17
C GLU A 65 4.71 3.83 0.58
N ARG A 66 3.60 4.44 0.17
CA ARG A 66 3.10 5.65 0.83
C ARG A 66 2.64 5.39 2.25
N ARG A 67 1.99 4.25 2.50
CA ARG A 67 1.62 3.79 3.85
C ARG A 67 2.86 3.64 4.72
N ALA A 68 3.89 2.95 4.24
CA ALA A 68 5.14 2.77 4.98
C ALA A 68 5.79 4.13 5.33
N ALA A 69 5.77 5.10 4.41
CA ALA A 69 6.25 6.45 4.68
C ALA A 69 5.38 7.17 5.73
N ALA A 70 4.06 7.04 5.68
CA ALA A 70 3.14 7.66 6.64
C ALA A 70 3.27 7.04 8.04
N GLU A 71 3.41 5.72 8.14
CA GLU A 71 3.67 5.00 9.40
C GLU A 71 4.95 5.48 10.08
N LEU A 72 5.95 5.94 9.33
CA LEU A 72 7.20 6.49 9.85
C LEU A 72 7.14 8.01 10.13
N GLY A 73 6.09 8.69 9.66
CA GLY A 73 5.92 10.14 9.79
C GLY A 73 5.78 10.63 11.23
N GLY A 74 5.48 9.75 12.18
CA GLY A 74 5.20 10.10 13.56
C GLY A 74 3.73 10.48 13.78
N CYS A 75 3.37 10.76 15.03
CA CYS A 75 2.07 11.30 15.39
C CYS A 75 2.17 12.34 16.53
N MET A 76 1.13 13.15 16.67
CA MET A 76 1.04 14.17 17.72
C MET A 76 0.55 13.60 19.06
N ILE A 77 1.22 13.98 20.14
CA ILE A 77 0.78 13.83 21.53
C ILE A 77 0.78 15.21 22.21
N ALA A 78 0.28 15.29 23.45
CA ALA A 78 0.20 16.56 24.19
C ALA A 78 1.56 17.28 24.32
N GLN A 79 2.65 16.51 24.44
CA GLN A 79 4.01 17.04 24.60
C GLN A 79 4.68 17.41 23.27
N GLY A 80 4.14 16.98 22.12
CA GLY A 80 4.70 17.24 20.79
C GLY A 80 4.59 16.04 19.85
N ARG A 81 5.31 16.06 18.72
CA ARG A 81 5.36 14.93 17.78
C ARG A 81 6.30 13.84 18.31
N ILE A 82 5.84 12.59 18.32
CA ILE A 82 6.69 11.41 18.56
C ILE A 82 6.98 10.68 17.26
N GLU A 83 8.10 9.98 17.22
CA GLU A 83 8.38 9.01 16.16
C GLU A 83 7.50 7.76 16.35
N THR A 84 7.05 7.18 15.25
CA THR A 84 6.24 5.94 15.23
C THR A 84 6.99 4.77 14.59
N SER A 85 8.32 4.85 14.51
CA SER A 85 9.17 3.74 14.10
C SER A 85 8.95 2.49 14.98
N GLU A 86 9.21 1.30 14.46
CA GLU A 86 9.05 0.05 15.21
C GLU A 86 9.87 0.08 16.52
N ALA A 87 11.07 0.66 16.48
CA ALA A 87 11.91 0.86 17.66
C ALA A 87 11.26 1.79 18.70
N SER A 88 10.63 2.89 18.25
CA SER A 88 9.89 3.81 19.12
C SER A 88 8.69 3.11 19.76
N GLN A 89 7.88 2.40 18.96
CA GLN A 89 6.71 1.66 19.43
C GLN A 89 7.08 0.58 20.46
N ARG A 90 8.15 -0.19 20.21
CA ARG A 90 8.64 -1.20 21.14
C ARG A 90 9.10 -0.60 22.46
N ARG A 91 9.83 0.53 22.43
CA ARG A 91 10.25 1.25 23.63
C ARG A 91 9.06 1.77 24.43
N LEU A 92 8.09 2.39 23.77
CA LEU A 92 6.85 2.84 24.40
C LEU A 92 6.14 1.67 25.08
N HIS A 93 6.01 0.52 24.41
CA HIS A 93 5.41 -0.67 24.99
C HIS A 93 6.16 -1.16 26.24
N THR A 94 7.51 -1.17 26.22
CA THR A 94 8.31 -1.51 27.40
C THR A 94 8.02 -0.57 28.57
N PHE A 95 7.97 0.74 28.33
CA PHE A 95 7.68 1.72 29.39
C PHE A 95 6.24 1.67 29.89
N VAL A 96 5.26 1.37 29.03
CA VAL A 96 3.88 1.08 29.46
C VAL A 96 3.86 -0.09 30.45
N THR A 97 4.52 -1.20 30.12
CA THR A 97 4.58 -2.37 31.01
C THR A 97 5.27 -2.04 32.34
N GLN A 98 6.34 -1.23 32.32
CA GLN A 98 7.00 -0.75 33.55
C GLN A 98 6.08 0.15 34.38
N ALA A 99 5.38 1.09 33.75
CA ALA A 99 4.43 1.97 34.42
C ALA A 99 3.31 1.20 35.11
N ILE A 100 2.76 0.18 34.44
CA ILE A 100 1.75 -0.71 35.03
C ILE A 100 2.33 -1.49 36.22
N ALA A 101 3.53 -2.04 36.09
CA ALA A 101 4.15 -2.84 37.14
C ALA A 101 4.54 -2.02 38.38
N GLN A 102 4.96 -0.76 38.20
CA GLN A 102 5.42 0.11 39.28
C GLN A 102 4.30 0.94 39.91
N GLY A 103 3.19 1.17 39.19
CA GLY A 103 2.08 1.99 39.66
C GLY A 103 2.54 3.38 40.08
N GLU A 104 2.18 3.79 41.30
CA GLU A 104 2.55 5.11 41.86
C GLU A 104 4.07 5.29 42.06
N ALA A 105 4.84 4.21 42.12
CA ALA A 105 6.29 4.27 42.22
C ALA A 105 7.00 4.50 40.87
N PHE A 106 6.25 4.64 39.78
CA PHE A 106 6.83 4.87 38.46
C PHE A 106 7.58 6.19 38.38
N VAL A 107 8.83 6.13 37.95
CA VAL A 107 9.68 7.31 37.77
C VAL A 107 9.47 7.87 36.35
N PRO A 108 9.09 9.15 36.19
CA PRO A 108 8.93 9.77 34.87
C PRO A 108 10.20 9.66 34.02
N ILE A 109 10.02 9.46 32.71
CA ILE A 109 11.12 9.25 31.76
C ILE A 109 11.39 10.49 30.93
N ALA A 110 12.66 10.73 30.61
CA ALA A 110 13.06 11.69 29.59
C ALA A 110 12.88 11.04 28.20
N TRP A 111 11.94 11.54 27.41
CA TRP A 111 11.65 11.08 26.06
C TRP A 111 12.09 12.11 25.03
N LYS A 112 12.77 11.66 23.98
CA LYS A 112 13.15 12.53 22.86
C LYS A 112 12.03 12.58 21.82
N LEU A 113 11.46 13.77 21.63
CA LEU A 113 10.47 14.05 20.59
C LEU A 113 11.11 14.08 19.19
N ALA A 114 10.29 14.05 18.15
CA ALA A 114 10.75 14.03 16.76
C ALA A 114 11.56 15.28 16.35
N ASP A 115 11.35 16.40 17.04
CA ASP A 115 12.12 17.65 16.87
C ASP A 115 13.41 17.69 17.72
N ASN A 116 13.80 16.56 18.32
CA ASN A 116 14.92 16.39 19.25
C ASN A 116 14.81 17.12 20.59
N ARG A 117 13.67 17.75 20.93
CA ARG A 117 13.44 18.23 22.29
C ARG A 117 13.17 17.07 23.24
N ILE A 118 13.49 17.25 24.51
CA ILE A 118 13.19 16.28 25.57
C ILE A 118 11.87 16.67 26.24
N ALA A 119 10.94 15.72 26.30
CA ALA A 119 9.73 15.78 27.10
C ALA A 119 9.84 14.81 28.29
N VAL A 120 9.36 15.20 29.46
CA VAL A 120 9.22 14.29 30.59
C VAL A 120 7.84 13.63 30.50
N LEU A 121 7.81 12.31 30.43
CA LEU A 121 6.57 11.53 30.36
C LEU A 121 6.39 10.75 31.66
N ASP A 122 5.31 11.03 32.37
CA ASP A 122 4.85 10.21 33.49
C ASP A 122 4.11 8.94 32.97
N ALA A 123 3.65 8.11 33.90
CA ALA A 123 2.95 6.87 33.57
C ALA A 123 1.75 7.10 32.63
N GLN A 124 0.96 8.14 32.87
CA GLN A 124 -0.22 8.43 32.07
C GLN A 124 0.17 8.94 30.67
N ALA A 125 1.18 9.80 30.57
CA ALA A 125 1.67 10.33 29.32
C ALA A 125 2.28 9.25 28.42
N ILE A 126 2.97 8.25 28.99
CA ILE A 126 3.52 7.11 28.24
C ILE A 126 2.40 6.24 27.68
N VAL A 127 1.37 5.93 28.48
CA VAL A 127 0.20 5.17 28.01
C VAL A 127 -0.51 5.92 26.88
N ALA A 128 -0.74 7.23 27.06
CA ALA A 128 -1.35 8.07 26.03
C ALA A 128 -0.50 8.09 24.74
N ALA A 129 0.82 8.20 24.85
CA ALA A 129 1.73 8.17 23.72
C ALA A 129 1.73 6.82 22.98
N HIS A 130 1.70 5.71 23.72
CA HIS A 130 1.60 4.37 23.14
C HIS A 130 0.28 4.18 22.37
N LEU A 131 -0.84 4.59 22.97
CA LEU A 131 -2.15 4.50 22.33
C LEU A 131 -2.24 5.40 21.10
N ALA A 132 -1.69 6.62 21.14
CA ALA A 132 -1.63 7.52 20.00
C ALA A 132 -0.80 6.94 18.84
N ALA A 133 0.34 6.32 19.15
CA ALA A 133 1.17 5.66 18.13
C ALA A 133 0.45 4.45 17.51
N ALA A 134 -0.20 3.61 18.33
CA ALA A 134 -0.98 2.47 17.83
C ALA A 134 -2.17 2.92 16.97
N GLY A 135 -2.89 3.96 17.40
CA GLY A 135 -3.99 4.57 16.65
C GLY A 135 -3.54 5.15 15.31
N HIS A 136 -2.38 5.81 15.26
CA HIS A 136 -1.78 6.32 14.02
C HIS A 136 -1.52 5.21 13.01
N VAL A 137 -0.87 4.13 13.43
CA VAL A 137 -0.58 2.98 12.56
C VAL A 137 -1.89 2.34 12.08
N ALA A 138 -2.87 2.16 12.97
CA ALA A 138 -4.18 1.63 12.61
C ALA A 138 -4.88 2.51 11.56
N ALA A 139 -4.83 3.84 11.70
CA ALA A 139 -5.37 4.78 10.73
C ALA A 139 -4.63 4.74 9.38
N CYS A 140 -3.31 4.56 9.36
CA CYS A 140 -2.55 4.33 8.12
C CYS A 140 -3.04 3.07 7.40
N HIS A 141 -3.24 1.97 8.14
CA HIS A 141 -3.76 0.73 7.58
C HIS A 141 -5.19 0.86 7.07
N ALA A 142 -6.07 1.55 7.80
CA ALA A 142 -7.44 1.83 7.37
C ALA A 142 -7.45 2.63 6.05
N ARG A 143 -6.65 3.69 5.95
CA ARG A 143 -6.52 4.48 4.72
C ARG A 143 -6.02 3.63 3.54
N ALA A 144 -5.03 2.77 3.77
CA ALA A 144 -4.55 1.87 2.73
C ALA A 144 -5.64 0.90 2.24
N GLN A 145 -6.50 0.43 3.15
CA GLN A 145 -7.61 -0.46 2.81
C GLN A 145 -8.67 0.25 1.97
N GLU A 146 -9.05 1.49 2.32
CA GLU A 146 -9.94 2.32 1.49
C GLU A 146 -9.40 2.47 0.06
N LEU A 147 -8.11 2.79 -0.08
CA LEU A 147 -7.46 2.92 -1.38
C LEU A 147 -7.46 1.60 -2.17
N ARG A 148 -7.29 0.47 -1.48
CA ARG A 148 -7.37 -0.86 -2.10
C ARG A 148 -8.77 -1.13 -2.68
N GLU A 149 -9.82 -0.74 -1.96
CA GLU A 149 -11.20 -0.88 -2.40
C GLU A 149 -11.49 0.01 -3.61
N MET A 150 -11.02 1.26 -3.60
CA MET A 150 -11.12 2.16 -4.76
C MET A 150 -10.43 1.60 -6.01
N ILE A 151 -9.20 1.08 -5.87
CA ILE A 151 -8.45 0.45 -6.97
C ILE A 151 -9.17 -0.81 -7.49
N GLY A 152 -9.78 -1.59 -6.60
CA GLY A 152 -10.54 -2.79 -6.96
C GLY A 152 -11.85 -2.47 -7.69
N ALA A 153 -12.53 -1.39 -7.31
CA ALA A 153 -13.78 -0.94 -7.90
C ALA A 153 -13.61 -0.26 -9.27
N ALA A 154 -12.42 0.27 -9.57
CA ALA A 154 -12.10 0.88 -10.86
C ALA A 154 -12.23 -0.13 -12.01
N GLY A 155 -12.96 0.26 -13.07
CA GLY A 155 -13.29 -0.56 -14.24
C GLY A 155 -12.37 -0.32 -15.45
N SER A 156 -11.48 0.66 -15.39
CA SER A 156 -10.54 1.00 -16.46
C SER A 156 -9.12 1.28 -15.94
N ILE A 157 -8.14 1.30 -16.85
CA ILE A 157 -6.76 1.64 -16.51
C ILE A 157 -6.69 3.08 -16.02
N GLU A 158 -7.41 3.97 -16.69
CA GLU A 158 -7.48 5.40 -16.39
C GLU A 158 -8.03 5.65 -14.99
N GLU A 159 -9.11 4.96 -14.62
CA GLU A 159 -9.70 5.04 -13.28
C GLU A 159 -8.74 4.52 -12.19
N ILE A 160 -8.02 3.42 -12.45
CA ILE A 160 -7.02 2.89 -11.51
C ILE A 160 -5.90 3.91 -11.28
N VAL A 161 -5.38 4.50 -12.35
CA VAL A 161 -4.30 5.50 -12.28
C VAL A 161 -4.79 6.80 -11.63
N ALA A 162 -6.07 7.13 -11.77
CA ALA A 162 -6.66 8.32 -11.17
C ALA A 162 -6.87 8.23 -9.65
N VAL A 163 -6.82 7.03 -9.03
CA VAL A 163 -6.93 6.89 -7.57
C VAL A 163 -5.78 7.64 -6.90
N ASP A 164 -6.05 8.75 -6.20
CA ASP A 164 -5.04 9.52 -5.48
C ASP A 164 -4.49 8.72 -4.29
N VAL A 165 -3.21 8.36 -4.37
CA VAL A 165 -2.50 7.58 -3.33
C VAL A 165 -1.71 8.46 -2.37
N ASP A 166 -1.52 9.75 -2.66
CA ASP A 166 -0.59 10.61 -1.93
C ASP A 166 -1.25 11.37 -0.77
N GLN A 167 -2.58 11.49 -0.82
CA GLN A 167 -3.39 12.26 0.13
C GLN A 167 -4.23 11.41 1.10
N GLY A 168 -4.66 12.06 2.19
CA GLY A 168 -5.55 11.47 3.19
C GLY A 168 -4.86 10.57 4.22
N TRP A 169 -3.53 10.60 4.29
CA TRP A 169 -2.77 9.87 5.31
C TRP A 169 -2.81 10.61 6.65
N PRO A 170 -2.91 9.90 7.79
CA PRO A 170 -2.84 10.51 9.12
C PRO A 170 -1.43 11.08 9.38
N GLY A 171 -1.36 12.04 10.30
CA GLY A 171 -0.12 12.72 10.70
C GLY A 171 -0.10 13.07 12.17
#